data_AF-A0A376MVX7-F1
#
_entry.id   AF-A0A376MVX7-F1
#
_cell.length_a   1.000
_cell.length_b   1.000
_cell.length_c   1.000
_cell.angle_alpha   90.00
_cell.angle_beta   90.00
_cell.angle_gamma   90.00
#
_symmetry.space_group_name_H-M   'P 1'
#
loop_
_entity.id
_entity.type
_entity.pdbx_description
1 polymer ?
#
loop_
_entity_poly.entity_id
_entity_poly.type
_entity_poly.pdbx_seq_one_letter_code
_entity_poly.pdbx_strand_id
1 'polypeptide(L)'
;MLALKEGGRTTGVAYRLPEETLEQELTLLWKREMITGCYLPTWCQLDLDDGRTVNAIVFIMDPRHPEYESDTRAQVIAPLIAAASGPLGTNAQYLFSLEQELIKLGMQDDGLNDLLVSVKKLLAENYPDGVLRPGFA
;
A
#
# COMPACT_ATOMS: atom_id res chain seq x y z
N MET A 1 -6.54 1.48 2.47
CA MET A 1 -5.09 1.43 2.20
C MET A 1 -4.79 0.18 1.39
N LEU A 2 -3.78 0.19 0.51
CA LEU A 2 -3.30 -1.02 -0.14
C LEU A 2 -2.28 -1.73 0.76
N ALA A 3 -2.24 -3.06 0.70
CA ALA A 3 -1.35 -3.87 1.50
C ALA A 3 -0.91 -5.12 0.74
N LEU A 4 0.23 -5.69 1.11
CA LEU A 4 0.71 -6.95 0.56
C LEU A 4 -0.10 -8.12 1.11
N LYS A 5 -0.39 -9.09 0.25
CA LYS A 5 -1.05 -10.35 0.57
C LYS A 5 -0.09 -11.50 0.28
N GLU A 6 -0.18 -12.56 1.07
CA GLU A 6 0.57 -13.79 0.85
C GLU A 6 0.22 -14.47 -0.49
N GLY A 7 1.21 -15.12 -1.11
CA GLY A 7 1.05 -15.89 -2.36
C GLY A 7 1.20 -15.10 -3.66
N GLY A 8 1.37 -13.77 -3.58
CA GLY A 8 1.65 -12.91 -4.72
C GLY A 8 3.14 -12.68 -4.97
N ARG A 9 3.44 -11.97 -6.06
CA ARG A 9 4.75 -11.37 -6.32
C ARG A 9 4.58 -9.87 -6.42
N THR A 10 5.53 -9.13 -5.86
CA THR A 10 5.58 -7.68 -5.96
C THR A 10 7.03 -7.23 -6.14
N THR A 11 7.22 -6.03 -6.67
CA THR A 11 8.51 -5.35 -6.74
C THR A 11 8.42 -4.12 -5.88
N GLY A 12 9.49 -3.82 -5.15
CA GLY A 12 9.51 -2.68 -4.23
C GLY A 12 10.93 -2.33 -3.84
N VAL A 13 11.06 -1.53 -2.79
CA VAL A 13 12.34 -1.08 -2.27
C VAL A 13 12.59 -1.72 -0.91
N ALA A 14 13.80 -2.25 -0.71
CA ALA A 14 14.27 -2.73 0.58
C ALA A 14 15.19 -1.66 1.22
N TYR A 15 14.87 -1.26 2.45
CA TYR A 15 15.67 -0.32 3.22
C TYR A 15 16.55 -1.06 4.22
N ARG A 16 17.87 -0.80 4.19
CA ARG A 16 18.80 -1.27 5.22
C ARG A 16 18.86 -0.23 6.34
N LEU A 17 18.38 -0.59 7.52
CA LEU A 17 18.53 0.26 8.70
C LEU A 17 20.00 0.28 9.17
N PRO A 18 20.54 1.44 9.59
CA PRO A 18 21.88 1.51 10.16
C PRO A 18 21.98 0.69 11.45
N GLU A 19 23.08 -0.03 11.64
CA GLU A 19 23.26 -0.89 12.83
C GLU A 19 23.26 -0.08 14.14
N GLU A 20 23.84 1.12 14.11
CA GLU A 20 23.96 2.02 15.28
C GLU A 20 22.60 2.50 15.79
N THR A 21 21.60 2.63 14.92
CA THR A 21 20.26 3.14 15.24
C THR A 21 19.15 2.12 15.03
N LEU A 22 19.53 0.85 14.77
CA LEU A 22 18.61 -0.20 14.34
C LEU A 22 17.38 -0.33 15.25
N GLU A 23 17.60 -0.42 16.56
CA GLU A 23 16.52 -0.60 17.53
C GLU A 23 15.57 0.61 17.56
N GLN A 24 16.12 1.83 17.44
CA GLN A 24 15.33 3.06 17.46
C GLN A 24 14.50 3.20 16.18
N GLU A 25 15.12 3.05 15.02
CA GLU A 25 14.45 3.13 13.71
C GLU A 25 13.38 2.04 13.57
N LEU A 26 13.72 0.79 13.95
CA LEU A 26 12.78 -0.31 13.92
C LEU A 26 11.62 -0.07 14.90
N THR A 27 11.86 0.47 16.09
CA THR A 27 10.80 0.80 17.04
C THR A 27 9.84 1.84 16.49
N LEU A 28 10.33 2.88 15.80
CA LEU A 28 9.49 3.89 15.18
C LEU A 28 8.64 3.30 14.05
N LEU A 29 9.25 2.49 13.19
CA LEU A 29 8.55 1.76 12.14
C LEU A 29 7.48 0.84 12.73
N TRP A 30 7.83 0.06 13.75
CA TRP A 30 6.93 -0.89 14.40
C TRP A 30 5.71 -0.19 15.00
N LYS A 31 5.92 0.94 15.69
CA LYS A 31 4.82 1.74 16.26
C LYS A 31 3.88 2.28 15.18
N ARG A 32 4.41 2.65 14.01
CA ARG A 32 3.59 3.16 12.90
C ARG A 32 2.78 2.04 12.24
N GLU A 33 3.42 0.93 11.90
CA GLU A 33 2.77 -0.15 11.15
C GLU A 33 1.81 -0.96 12.03
N MET A 34 2.17 -1.21 13.29
CA MET A 34 1.38 -2.09 14.16
C MET A 34 0.23 -1.36 14.89
N ILE A 35 0.07 -0.05 14.71
CA ILE A 35 -0.92 0.75 15.46
C ILE A 35 -2.36 0.31 15.22
N THR A 36 -2.69 -0.08 13.99
CA THR A 36 -4.05 -0.50 13.61
C THR A 36 -4.28 -1.99 13.83
N GLY A 37 -3.21 -2.79 13.99
CA GLY A 37 -3.29 -4.24 14.01
C GLY A 37 -3.61 -4.89 12.65
N CYS A 38 -3.59 -4.11 11.55
CA CYS A 38 -3.90 -4.63 10.21
C CYS A 38 -2.77 -5.50 9.62
N TYR A 39 -1.56 -5.43 10.16
CA TYR A 39 -0.38 -6.09 9.59
C TYR A 39 0.16 -7.22 10.46
N LEU A 40 0.72 -8.22 9.79
CA LEU A 40 1.58 -9.26 10.34
C LEU A 40 3.02 -9.00 9.87
N PRO A 41 3.99 -8.82 10.78
CA PRO A 41 5.39 -8.78 10.41
C PRO A 41 5.87 -10.20 10.09
N THR A 42 6.46 -10.39 8.91
CA THR A 42 7.01 -11.66 8.47
C THR A 42 8.43 -11.50 7.92
N TRP A 43 9.23 -12.56 8.05
CA TRP A 43 10.54 -12.62 7.40
C TRP A 43 10.37 -13.18 5.99
N CYS A 44 10.71 -12.36 5.00
CA CYS A 44 10.69 -12.74 3.60
C CYS A 44 12.10 -12.74 3.01
N GLN A 45 12.34 -13.71 2.14
CA GLN A 45 13.51 -13.70 1.27
C GLN A 45 13.22 -12.78 0.07
N LEU A 46 14.10 -11.82 -0.19
CA LEU A 46 14.02 -10.86 -1.28
C LEU A 46 15.19 -11.05 -2.23
N ASP A 47 14.91 -11.07 -3.52
CA ASP A 47 15.93 -10.99 -4.57
C ASP A 47 16.13 -9.52 -4.94
N LEU A 48 17.39 -9.07 -4.89
CA LEU A 48 17.78 -7.70 -5.21
C LEU A 48 18.30 -7.62 -6.65
N ASP A 49 18.19 -6.43 -7.26
CA ASP A 49 18.64 -6.18 -8.64
C ASP A 49 20.15 -6.39 -8.84
N ASP A 50 20.94 -6.33 -7.76
CA ASP A 50 22.38 -6.62 -7.78
C ASP A 50 22.71 -8.12 -7.67
N GLY A 51 21.70 -8.98 -7.72
CA GLY A 51 21.83 -10.44 -7.69
C GLY A 51 22.00 -11.03 -6.29
N ARG A 52 21.99 -10.21 -5.23
CA ARG A 52 21.97 -10.71 -3.85
C ARG A 52 20.58 -11.17 -3.47
N THR A 53 20.55 -12.14 -2.55
CA THR A 53 19.32 -12.54 -1.86
C THR A 53 19.46 -12.25 -0.38
N VAL A 54 18.47 -11.56 0.19
CA VAL A 54 18.49 -11.09 1.59
C VAL A 54 17.21 -11.46 2.32
N ASN A 55 17.26 -11.53 3.65
CA ASN A 55 16.05 -11.62 4.47
C ASN A 55 15.66 -10.22 4.97
N ALA A 56 14.38 -9.87 4.84
CA ALA A 56 13.83 -8.61 5.31
C ALA A 56 12.53 -8.83 6.08
N ILE A 57 12.24 -7.91 7.01
CA ILE A 57 10.92 -7.83 7.64
C ILE A 57 9.98 -7.16 6.65
N VAL A 58 8.87 -7.82 6.35
CA VAL A 58 7.79 -7.32 5.50
C VAL A 58 6.50 -7.32 6.31
N PHE A 59 5.77 -6.21 6.28
CA PHE A 59 4.47 -6.08 6.92
C PHE A 59 3.40 -6.44 5.88
N ILE A 60 2.80 -7.63 6.04
CA ILE A 60 1.74 -8.13 5.16
C ILE A 60 0.39 -8.01 5.85
N MET A 61 -0.69 -7.88 5.09
CA MET A 61 -2.05 -7.75 5.63
C MET A 61 -2.44 -9.01 6.43
N ASP A 62 -2.99 -8.84 7.63
CA ASP A 62 -3.61 -9.94 8.36
C ASP A 62 -4.96 -10.29 7.70
N PRO A 63 -5.12 -11.48 7.09
CA PRO A 63 -6.38 -11.86 6.43
C PRO A 63 -7.53 -12.05 7.41
N ARG A 64 -7.27 -12.05 8.73
CA ARG A 64 -8.30 -12.14 9.78
C ARG A 64 -8.77 -10.77 10.25
N HIS A 65 -8.14 -9.68 9.79
CA HIS A 65 -8.52 -8.34 10.20
C HIS A 65 -9.92 -7.97 9.68
N PRO A 66 -10.79 -7.31 10.46
CA PRO A 66 -12.15 -6.97 10.02
C PRO A 66 -12.22 -6.10 8.76
N GLU A 67 -11.17 -5.30 8.50
CA GLU A 67 -11.05 -4.44 7.32
C GLU A 67 -10.33 -5.11 6.14
N TYR A 68 -10.11 -6.43 6.21
CA TYR A 68 -9.51 -7.17 5.11
C TYR A 68 -10.52 -7.40 3.98
N GLU A 69 -10.20 -6.89 2.78
CA GLU A 69 -10.88 -7.28 1.55
C GLU A 69 -10.06 -8.36 0.83
N SER A 70 -10.67 -9.53 0.65
CA SER A 70 -10.04 -10.71 0.06
C SER A 70 -10.00 -10.68 -1.47
N ASP A 71 -10.96 -9.98 -2.07
CA ASP A 71 -11.13 -9.84 -3.52
C ASP A 71 -10.40 -8.60 -4.01
N THR A 72 -9.25 -8.83 -4.66
CA THR A 72 -8.37 -7.76 -5.13
C THR A 72 -8.74 -7.24 -6.52
N ARG A 73 -9.85 -7.70 -7.13
CA ARG A 73 -10.26 -7.22 -8.45
C ARG A 73 -10.62 -5.75 -8.39
N ALA A 74 -10.15 -4.95 -9.34
CA ALA A 74 -10.37 -3.51 -9.38
C ALA A 74 -11.85 -3.10 -9.23
N GLN A 75 -12.78 -3.87 -9.80
CA GLN A 75 -14.22 -3.64 -9.67
C GLN A 75 -14.75 -3.69 -8.22
N VAL A 76 -14.08 -4.41 -7.33
CA VAL A 76 -14.44 -4.54 -5.91
C VAL A 76 -13.75 -3.46 -5.08
N ILE A 77 -12.44 -3.30 -5.26
CA ILE A 77 -11.64 -2.41 -4.41
C ILE A 77 -11.67 -0.94 -4.85
N ALA A 78 -11.90 -0.62 -6.12
CA ALA A 78 -11.91 0.76 -6.59
C ALA A 78 -13.01 1.63 -5.92
N PRO A 79 -14.27 1.15 -5.76
CA PRO A 79 -15.29 1.88 -5.01
C PRO A 79 -14.88 2.17 -3.56
N LEU A 80 -14.25 1.19 -2.89
CA LEU A 80 -13.76 1.35 -1.52
C LEU A 80 -12.67 2.42 -1.44
N ILE A 81 -11.72 2.41 -2.38
CA ILE A 81 -10.64 3.41 -2.44
C ILE A 81 -11.19 4.81 -2.75
N ALA A 82 -12.14 4.92 -3.68
CA ALA A 82 -12.72 6.20 -4.08
C ALA A 82 -13.52 6.86 -2.95
N ALA A 83 -14.16 6.06 -2.08
CA ALA A 83 -14.98 6.56 -0.97
C ALA A 83 -14.21 6.76 0.35
N ALA A 84 -13.12 6.03 0.57
CA ALA A 84 -12.44 6.00 1.87
C ALA A 84 -11.59 7.27 2.14
N SER A 85 -11.66 7.75 3.38
CA SER A 85 -10.79 8.81 3.90
C SER A 85 -10.50 8.64 5.38
N GLY A 86 -9.39 9.21 5.84
CA GLY A 86 -9.00 9.21 7.24
C GLY A 86 -8.15 10.44 7.60
N PRO A 87 -7.49 10.43 8.77
CA PRO A 87 -6.72 11.57 9.27
C PRO A 87 -5.59 12.04 8.34
N LEU A 88 -5.12 11.18 7.43
CA LEU A 88 -4.04 11.47 6.49
C LEU A 88 -4.53 11.86 5.08
N GLY A 89 -5.84 12.03 4.89
CA GLY A 89 -6.46 12.33 3.59
C GLY A 89 -7.28 11.17 3.04
N THR A 90 -7.59 11.24 1.74
CA THR A 90 -8.36 10.20 1.03
C THR A 90 -7.47 9.03 0.63
N ASN A 91 -8.04 7.83 0.56
CA ASN A 91 -7.31 6.64 0.09
C ASN A 91 -6.95 6.76 -1.40
N ALA A 92 -7.72 7.54 -2.18
CA ALA A 92 -7.39 7.90 -3.56
C ALA A 92 -6.11 8.75 -3.65
N GLN A 93 -5.92 9.73 -2.77
CA GLN A 93 -4.67 10.51 -2.72
C GLN A 93 -3.46 9.63 -2.43
N TYR A 94 -3.61 8.68 -1.50
CA TYR A 94 -2.58 7.68 -1.23
C TYR A 94 -2.25 6.86 -2.49
N LEU A 95 -3.27 6.35 -3.20
CA LEU A 95 -3.08 5.57 -4.42
C LEU A 95 -2.33 6.35 -5.52
N PHE A 96 -2.67 7.62 -5.74
CA PHE A 96 -1.99 8.45 -6.75
C PHE A 96 -0.56 8.79 -6.35
N SER A 97 -0.30 8.98 -5.05
CA SER A 97 1.05 9.22 -4.55
C SER A 97 1.92 7.97 -4.74
N LEU A 98 1.36 6.79 -4.48
CA LEU A 98 2.03 5.51 -4.71
C LEU A 98 2.35 5.29 -6.20
N GLU A 99 1.42 5.56 -7.12
CA GLU A 99 1.65 5.52 -8.58
C GLU A 99 2.87 6.36 -8.97
N GLN A 100 2.94 7.59 -8.49
CA GLN A 100 4.03 8.50 -8.82
C GLN A 100 5.39 8.01 -8.31
N GLU A 101 5.46 7.49 -7.09
CA GLU A 101 6.70 6.96 -6.54
C GLU A 101 7.17 5.69 -7.26
N LEU A 102 6.25 4.78 -7.60
CA LEU A 102 6.59 3.59 -8.37
C LEU A 102 7.10 3.93 -9.77
N ILE A 103 6.48 4.90 -10.46
CA ILE A 103 6.95 5.39 -11.76
C ILE A 103 8.37 5.96 -11.66
N LYS A 104 8.67 6.76 -10.63
CA LYS A 104 10.02 7.33 -10.43
C LYS A 104 11.08 6.24 -10.23
N LEU A 105 10.69 5.12 -9.63
CA LEU A 105 11.54 3.96 -9.39
C LEU A 105 11.58 2.98 -10.57
N GLY A 106 10.86 3.26 -11.67
CA GLY A 106 10.78 2.35 -12.82
C GLY A 106 9.99 1.08 -12.55
N MET A 107 9.16 1.06 -11.51
CA MET A 107 8.33 -0.07 -11.13
C MET A 107 6.93 0.11 -11.73
N GLN A 108 6.54 -0.76 -12.65
CA GLN A 108 5.21 -0.80 -13.24
C GLN A 108 4.45 -2.04 -12.77
N ASP A 109 3.17 -1.86 -12.45
CA ASP A 109 2.27 -2.92 -12.01
C ASP A 109 0.94 -2.78 -12.77
N ASP A 110 0.64 -3.74 -13.63
CA ASP A 110 -0.57 -3.71 -14.47
C ASP A 110 -1.85 -3.74 -13.63
N GLY A 111 -1.85 -4.48 -12.51
CA GLY A 111 -2.99 -4.54 -11.60
C GLY A 111 -3.24 -3.21 -10.90
N LEU A 112 -2.16 -2.50 -10.52
CA LEU A 112 -2.25 -1.16 -9.98
C LEU A 112 -2.76 -0.16 -11.03
N ASN A 113 -2.32 -0.28 -12.29
CA ASN A 113 -2.77 0.57 -13.40
C ASN A 113 -4.28 0.42 -13.64
N ASP A 114 -4.79 -0.81 -13.68
CA ASP A 114 -6.24 -1.07 -13.83
C ASP A 114 -7.06 -0.49 -12.67
N LEU A 115 -6.51 -0.58 -11.46
CA LEU A 115 -7.11 0.00 -10.26
C LEU A 115 -7.15 1.52 -10.34
N LEU A 116 -6.05 2.16 -10.75
CA LEU A 116 -5.93 3.60 -10.94
C LEU A 116 -6.96 4.13 -11.94
N VAL A 117 -7.10 3.48 -13.09
CA VAL A 117 -8.11 3.84 -14.10
C VAL A 117 -9.52 3.75 -13.52
N SER A 118 -9.82 2.65 -12.81
CA SER A 118 -11.13 2.44 -12.19
C SER A 118 -11.46 3.49 -11.14
N VAL A 119 -10.50 3.84 -10.27
CA VAL A 119 -10.65 4.88 -9.24
C VAL A 119 -10.82 6.26 -9.89
N LYS A 120 -9.99 6.62 -10.88
CA LYS A 120 -10.09 7.90 -11.60
C LYS A 120 -11.46 8.07 -12.25
N LYS A 121 -12.01 7.00 -12.86
CA LYS A 121 -13.36 7.01 -13.45
C LYS A 121 -14.44 7.27 -12.39
N LEU A 122 -14.41 6.54 -11.28
CA LEU A 122 -15.39 6.69 -10.19
C LEU A 122 -15.35 8.10 -9.57
N LEU A 123 -14.16 8.66 -9.39
CA LEU A 123 -14.02 10.03 -8.85
C LEU A 123 -14.56 11.08 -9.81
N ALA A 124 -14.37 10.91 -11.13
CA ALA A 124 -14.95 11.82 -12.13
C ALA A 124 -16.49 11.77 -12.16
N GLU A 125 -17.07 10.60 -11.91
CA GLU A 125 -18.52 10.41 -11.78
C GLU A 125 -19.07 11.03 -10.48
N ASN A 126 -18.34 10.90 -9.37
CA ASN A 126 -18.79 11.35 -8.05
C ASN A 126 -18.48 12.83 -7.74
N TYR A 127 -17.39 13.38 -8.31
CA TYR A 127 -16.88 14.72 -8.04
C TYR A 127 -16.54 15.43 -9.36
N PRO A 128 -17.54 15.90 -10.12
CA PRO A 128 -17.32 16.53 -11.42
C PRO A 128 -16.56 17.87 -11.33
N ASP A 129 -16.49 18.48 -10.15
CA ASP A 129 -15.66 19.67 -9.87
C ASP A 129 -14.18 19.33 -9.62
N GLY A 130 -13.83 18.03 -9.60
CA GLY A 130 -12.48 17.53 -9.35
C GLY A 130 -12.01 17.66 -7.91
N VAL A 131 -12.88 18.08 -6.99
CA VAL A 131 -12.52 18.32 -5.59
C VAL A 131 -12.78 17.05 -4.78
N LEU A 132 -11.70 16.36 -4.41
CA LEU A 132 -11.78 15.25 -3.46
C LEU A 132 -12.12 15.80 -2.08
N ARG A 133 -13.30 15.43 -1.58
CA ARG A 133 -13.77 15.78 -0.24
C ARG A 133 -13.62 14.56 0.65
N PRO A 134 -13.12 14.71 1.89
CA PRO A 134 -13.17 13.62 2.85
C PRO A 134 -14.62 13.11 2.97
N GLY A 135 -14.80 11.81 2.85
CA GLY A 135 -16.08 11.17 3.13
C GLY A 135 -16.34 11.20 4.63
N PHE A 136 -17.58 11.41 5.03
CA PHE A 136 -18.02 11.05 6.38
C PHE A 136 -18.19 9.53 6.38
N ALA A 137 -17.20 8.82 6.93
CA ALA A 137 -17.40 7.46 7.40
C ALA A 137 -18.09 7.51 8.77
#